data_AF-A0A5C5XG25-F1
#
_entry.id   AF-A0A5C5XG25-F1
#
_cell.length_a   1.000
_cell.length_b   1.000
_cell.length_c   1.000
_cell.angle_alpha   90.00
_cell.angle_beta   90.00
_cell.angle_gamma   90.00
#
_symmetry.space_group_name_H-M   'P 1'
#
loop_
_entity.id
_entity.type
_entity.pdbx_description
1 polymer ?
#
loop_
_entity_poly.entity_id
_entity_poly.type
_entity_poly.pdbx_seq_one_letter_code
_entity_poly.pdbx_strand_id
1 'polypeptide(L)'
;MGSVEMTCGCGFRFLNSTDNRSYVAHWIADQDLDEFWGHIDNAIEKSGPSAREKEAACMNLRRLLLSARQTIWQCPECGQVRLNDPDDPAGNTHAFQPESDSPRNILKSRKLKSR
;
A
#
# COMPACT_ATOMS: atom_id res chain seq x y z
N MET A 1 -18.58 1.12 -12.40
CA MET A 1 -17.41 1.43 -13.26
C MET A 1 -16.43 2.20 -12.41
N GLY A 2 -15.26 1.61 -12.10
CA GLY A 2 -14.20 2.34 -11.41
C GLY A 2 -13.65 3.45 -12.31
N SER A 3 -13.35 4.62 -11.75
CA SER A 3 -12.67 5.69 -12.48
C SER A 3 -11.23 5.26 -12.81
N VAL A 4 -10.64 5.82 -13.86
CA VAL A 4 -9.21 5.56 -14.14
C VAL A 4 -8.39 6.31 -13.11
N GLU A 5 -7.51 5.60 -12.40
CA GLU A 5 -6.54 6.17 -11.46
C GLU A 5 -5.35 6.75 -12.21
N MET A 6 -4.77 5.97 -13.11
CA MET A 6 -3.62 6.38 -13.93
C MET A 6 -3.48 5.47 -15.17
N THR A 7 -2.68 5.90 -16.16
CA THR A 7 -2.39 5.11 -17.36
C THR A 7 -0.89 4.82 -17.46
N CYS A 8 -0.53 3.57 -17.73
CA CYS A 8 0.84 3.15 -18.00
C CYS A 8 1.29 3.62 -19.39
N GLY A 9 2.60 3.80 -19.60
CA GLY A 9 3.14 4.16 -20.92
C GLY A 9 2.86 3.12 -22.02
N CYS A 10 2.57 1.85 -21.66
CA CYS A 10 2.16 0.81 -22.61
C CYS A 10 0.67 0.85 -22.98
N GLY A 11 -0.14 1.68 -22.31
CA GLY A 11 -1.59 1.79 -22.54
C GLY A 11 -2.46 1.11 -21.48
N PHE A 12 -1.91 0.26 -20.61
CA PHE A 12 -2.67 -0.34 -19.51
C PHE A 12 -3.24 0.73 -18.57
N ARG A 13 -4.52 0.61 -18.22
CA ARG A 13 -5.23 1.54 -17.34
C ARG A 13 -5.37 0.96 -15.95
N PHE A 14 -4.79 1.63 -14.97
CA PHE A 14 -5.00 1.32 -13.57
C PHE A 14 -6.33 1.90 -13.14
N LEU A 15 -7.25 1.03 -12.72
CA LEU A 15 -8.57 1.43 -12.26
C LEU A 15 -8.53 1.78 -10.78
N ASN A 16 -9.12 2.93 -10.41
CA ASN A 16 -9.46 3.28 -9.05
C ASN A 16 -10.75 2.54 -8.66
N SER A 17 -10.57 1.33 -8.13
CA SER A 17 -11.64 0.50 -7.60
C SER A 17 -11.29 0.02 -6.21
N THR A 18 -12.31 -0.16 -5.37
CA THR A 18 -12.19 -0.76 -4.04
C THR A 18 -11.90 -2.26 -4.07
N ASP A 19 -11.92 -2.87 -5.25
CA ASP A 19 -11.69 -4.31 -5.43
C ASP A 19 -10.23 -4.70 -5.17
N ASN A 20 -10.03 -5.95 -4.73
CA ASN A 20 -8.73 -6.55 -4.46
C ASN A 20 -7.90 -6.74 -5.75
N ARG A 21 -7.22 -5.67 -6.16
CA ARG A 21 -6.42 -5.61 -7.40
C ARG A 21 -5.09 -6.38 -7.24
N SER A 22 -4.82 -7.34 -8.12
CA SER A 22 -3.57 -8.13 -8.10
C SER A 22 -2.32 -7.37 -8.56
N TYR A 23 -2.50 -6.13 -9.01
CA TYR A 23 -1.46 -5.26 -9.54
C TYR A 23 -1.18 -4.04 -8.64
N VAL A 24 -1.78 -3.99 -7.44
CA VAL A 24 -1.61 -2.93 -6.45
C VAL A 24 -1.16 -3.54 -5.15
N ALA A 25 -0.21 -2.90 -4.48
CA ALA A 25 0.13 -3.22 -3.10
C ALA A 25 0.38 -1.93 -2.30
N HIS A 26 0.55 -2.09 -1.00
CA HIS A 26 1.02 -1.04 -0.12
C HIS A 26 2.40 -1.41 0.41
N TRP A 27 3.29 -0.44 0.43
CA TRP A 27 4.61 -0.58 1.05
C TRP A 27 4.76 0.47 2.14
N ILE A 28 5.58 0.18 3.14
CA ILE A 28 5.90 1.06 4.26
C ILE A 28 7.42 1.06 4.32
N ALA A 29 8.04 2.23 4.46
CA ALA A 29 9.49 2.29 4.61
C ALA A 29 9.89 1.65 5.95
N ASP A 30 11.09 1.06 6.01
CA ASP A 30 11.50 0.26 7.17
C ASP A 30 11.47 1.06 8.47
N GLN A 31 11.92 2.32 8.43
CA GLN A 31 11.88 3.23 9.57
C GLN A 31 10.46 3.57 10.03
N ASP A 32 9.51 3.71 9.10
CA ASP A 32 8.11 4.00 9.42
C ASP A 32 7.42 2.75 9.98
N LEU A 33 7.86 1.57 9.53
CA LEU A 33 7.37 0.29 10.03
C LEU A 33 7.83 0.05 11.48
N ASP A 34 9.08 0.37 11.81
CA ASP A 34 9.60 0.32 13.18
C ASP A 34 8.81 1.24 14.12
N GLU A 35 8.59 2.49 13.71
CA GLU A 35 7.75 3.43 14.47
C GLU A 35 6.32 2.89 14.66
N PHE A 36 5.74 2.30 13.60
CA PHE A 36 4.42 1.69 13.67
C PHE A 36 4.34 0.54 14.67
N TRP A 37 5.37 -0.30 14.78
CA TRP A 37 5.45 -1.35 15.81
C TRP A 37 5.45 -0.76 17.21
N GLY A 38 6.23 0.30 17.46
CA GLY A 38 6.22 1.01 18.73
C GLY A 38 4.83 1.57 19.08
N HIS A 39 4.06 2.02 18.09
CA HIS A 39 2.67 2.45 18.32
C HIS A 39 1.73 1.30 18.67
N ILE A 40 1.92 0.11 18.08
CA ILE A 40 1.16 -1.09 18.44
C ILE A 40 1.43 -1.47 19.90
N ASP A 41 2.70 -1.53 20.30
CA ASP A 41 3.09 -1.85 21.67
C ASP A 41 2.48 -0.86 22.67
N ASN A 42 2.58 0.44 22.37
CA ASN A 42 1.95 1.47 23.19
C ASN A 42 0.42 1.32 23.27
N ALA A 43 -0.25 0.96 22.18
CA ALA A 43 -1.70 0.74 22.18
C ALA A 43 -2.08 -0.47 23.05
N ILE A 44 -1.27 -1.52 23.05
CA ILE A 44 -1.51 -2.73 23.86
C ILE A 44 -1.27 -2.43 25.34
N GLU A 45 -0.14 -1.81 25.67
CA GLU A 45 0.32 -1.62 27.06
C GLU A 45 -0.33 -0.43 27.77
N LYS A 46 -0.67 0.63 27.02
CA LYS A 46 -1.06 1.93 27.59
C LYS A 46 -2.48 2.34 27.24
N SER A 47 -3.23 1.55 26.47
CA SER A 47 -4.67 1.84 26.31
C SER A 47 -5.39 1.61 27.62
N GLY A 48 -6.21 2.57 28.03
CA GLY A 48 -7.04 2.43 29.21
C GLY A 48 -8.10 1.32 29.05
N PRO A 49 -8.68 0.84 30.16
CA PRO A 49 -9.54 -0.34 30.15
C PRO A 49 -10.89 -0.11 29.46
N SER A 50 -11.32 1.14 29.28
CA SER A 50 -12.64 1.43 28.73
C SER A 50 -12.72 1.16 27.24
N ALA A 51 -13.92 0.82 26.75
CA ALA A 51 -14.17 0.62 25.33
C ALA A 51 -13.80 1.86 24.49
N ARG A 52 -14.05 3.06 25.02
CA ARG A 52 -13.73 4.33 24.35
C ARG A 52 -12.23 4.54 24.17
N GLU A 53 -11.43 4.18 25.16
CA GLU A 53 -9.96 4.29 25.09
C GLU A 53 -9.37 3.29 24.11
N LYS A 54 -9.88 2.05 24.10
CA LYS A 54 -9.48 1.03 23.13
C LYS A 54 -9.85 1.42 21.70
N GLU A 55 -11.04 1.97 21.50
CA GLU A 55 -11.46 2.48 20.20
C GLU A 55 -10.55 3.62 19.72
N ALA A 56 -10.22 4.57 20.61
CA ALA A 56 -9.29 5.66 20.30
C ALA A 56 -7.90 5.13 19.90
N ALA A 57 -7.38 4.13 20.61
CA ALA A 57 -6.11 3.49 20.26
C ALA A 57 -6.16 2.80 18.89
N CYS A 58 -7.20 2.02 18.61
CA CYS A 58 -7.43 1.38 17.31
C CYS A 58 -7.53 2.39 16.17
N MET A 59 -8.25 3.50 16.39
CA MET A 59 -8.40 4.56 15.39
C MET A 59 -7.07 5.29 15.13
N ASN A 60 -6.26 5.50 16.17
CA ASN A 60 -4.94 6.06 16.01
C ASN A 60 -4.03 5.15 15.17
N LEU A 61 -4.01 3.84 15.45
CA LEU A 61 -3.25 2.86 14.66
C LEU A 61 -3.69 2.84 13.19
N ARG A 62 -5.00 2.87 12.93
CA ARG A 62 -5.52 2.95 11.55
C ARG A 62 -5.03 4.20 10.84
N ARG A 63 -5.07 5.36 11.51
CA ARG A 63 -4.58 6.63 10.96
C ARG A 63 -3.09 6.56 10.63
N LEU A 64 -2.28 6.04 11.56
CA LEU A 64 -0.83 5.89 11.38
C LEU A 64 -0.50 4.95 10.22
N LEU A 65 -1.19 3.80 10.12
CA LEU A 65 -1.02 2.88 8.99
C LEU A 65 -1.38 3.55 7.66
N LEU A 66 -2.45 4.36 7.62
CA LEU A 66 -2.86 5.07 6.42
C LEU A 66 -1.87 6.17 6.02
N SER A 67 -1.21 6.83 6.97
CA SER A 67 -0.21 7.87 6.70
C SER A 67 1.18 7.31 6.36
N ALA A 68 1.56 6.19 6.96
CA ALA A 68 2.87 5.57 6.74
C ALA A 68 2.94 4.75 5.45
N ARG A 69 1.80 4.24 4.97
CA ARG A 69 1.77 3.42 3.77
C ARG A 69 1.81 4.27 2.50
N GLN A 70 2.55 3.77 1.53
CA GLN A 70 2.56 4.26 0.16
C GLN A 70 1.98 3.22 -0.77
N THR A 71 1.40 3.67 -1.88
CA THR A 71 0.83 2.77 -2.89
C THR A 71 1.85 2.49 -3.97
N ILE A 72 1.94 1.22 -4.36
CA ILE A 72 2.75 0.74 -5.48
C ILE A 72 1.85 0.02 -6.46
N TRP A 73 2.08 0.27 -7.75
CA TRP A 73 1.40 -0.40 -8.85
C TRP A 73 2.41 -1.11 -9.72
N GLN A 74 2.05 -2.28 -10.24
CA GLN A 74 2.83 -2.99 -11.25
C GLN A 74 1.97 -3.23 -12.48
N CYS A 75 2.38 -2.73 -13.64
CA CYS A 75 1.66 -2.99 -14.87
C CYS A 75 1.71 -4.49 -15.22
N PRO A 76 0.56 -5.19 -15.36
CA PRO A 76 0.57 -6.60 -15.71
C PRO A 76 0.97 -6.85 -17.16
N GLU A 77 0.91 -5.84 -18.03
CA GLU A 77 1.26 -5.95 -19.45
C GLU A 77 2.75 -5.79 -19.70
N CYS A 78 3.36 -4.69 -19.22
CA CYS A 78 4.77 -4.40 -19.47
C CYS A 78 5.70 -4.58 -18.25
N GLY A 79 5.15 -4.82 -17.06
CA GLY A 79 5.93 -4.98 -15.83
C GLY A 79 6.41 -3.68 -15.19
N GLN A 80 6.18 -2.51 -15.79
CA GLN A 80 6.53 -1.20 -15.21
C GLN A 80 5.95 -1.05 -13.81
N VAL A 81 6.80 -0.68 -12.86
CA VAL A 81 6.41 -0.40 -11.49
C VAL A 81 6.26 1.10 -11.31
N ARG A 82 5.22 1.52 -10.61
CA ARG A 82 4.97 2.92 -10.26
C ARG A 82 4.82 3.06 -8.75
N LEU A 83 5.45 4.07 -8.19
CA LEU A 83 5.36 4.42 -6.78
C LEU A 83 4.86 5.85 -6.68
N ASN A 84 3.99 6.14 -5.71
CA ASN A 84 3.69 7.52 -5.35
C ASN A 84 4.94 8.23 -4.86
N ASP A 85 5.07 9.50 -5.23
CA ASP A 85 6.02 10.40 -4.58
C ASP A 85 5.46 10.81 -3.21
N PRO A 86 6.15 10.48 -2.10
CA PRO A 86 5.69 10.82 -0.76
C PRO A 86 5.64 12.33 -0.50
N ASP A 87 6.49 13.11 -1.19
CA ASP A 87 6.64 14.54 -0.97
C ASP A 87 5.76 15.38 -1.91
N ASP A 88 5.00 14.73 -2.80
CA ASP A 88 4.15 15.41 -3.76
C ASP A 88 2.66 15.37 -3.39
N PRO A 89 2.08 16.51 -2.95
CA PRO A 89 0.67 16.59 -2.64
C PRO A 89 -0.24 16.45 -3.89
N ALA A 90 0.29 16.60 -5.11
CA ALA A 90 -0.47 16.35 -6.34
C ALA A 90 -0.64 14.86 -6.65
N GLY A 91 0.09 13.98 -5.96
CA GLY A 91 0.00 12.52 -6.14
C GLY A 91 0.67 12.02 -7.42
N ASN A 92 1.74 12.68 -7.88
CA ASN A 92 2.52 12.17 -9.00
C ASN A 92 3.19 10.83 -8.63
N THR A 93 3.56 10.09 -9.68
CA THR A 93 4.21 8.78 -9.54
C THR A 93 5.55 8.74 -10.25
N HIS A 94 6.51 8.09 -9.60
CA HIS A 94 7.79 7.70 -10.21
C HIS A 94 7.65 6.35 -10.88
N ALA A 95 8.18 6.22 -12.10
CA ALA A 95 8.07 5.01 -12.90
C ALA A 95 9.42 4.30 -13.05
N PHE A 96 9.44 3.01 -12.72
CA PHE A 96 10.62 2.14 -12.77
C PHE A 96 10.39 1.05 -13.81
N GLN A 97 11.29 0.96 -14.78
CA GLN A 97 11.22 -0.08 -15.81
C GLN A 97 11.80 -1.38 -15.26
N PRO A 98 11.13 -2.52 -15.50
CA PRO A 98 11.72 -3.81 -15.19
C PRO A 98 12.95 -4.07 -16.06
N GLU A 99 13.91 -4.80 -15.51
CA GLU A 99 14.92 -5.45 -16.34
C GLU A 99 14.24 -6.55 -17.17
N SER A 100 14.62 -6.67 -18.46
CA SER A 100 14.13 -7.66 -19.45
C SER A 100 13.02 -8.63 -18.98
N ASP A 101 13.35 -9.89 -18.70
CA ASP A 101 12.41 -10.98 -18.39
C ASP A 101 11.85 -10.94 -16.95
N SER A 102 11.79 -9.77 -16.32
CA SER A 102 11.24 -9.65 -14.96
C SER A 102 9.78 -10.09 -14.88
N PRO A 103 9.37 -10.76 -13.79
CA PRO A 103 7.98 -11.11 -13.56
C PRO A 103 7.07 -9.87 -13.50
N ARG A 104 5.89 -9.95 -14.12
CA ARG A 104 4.92 -8.84 -14.23
C ARG A 104 3.79 -8.91 -13.17
N ASN A 105 3.91 -9.82 -12.22
CA ASN A 105 2.87 -10.18 -11.25
C ASN A 105 3.42 -10.36 -9.82
N ILE A 106 4.48 -9.63 -9.49
CA ILE A 106 5.17 -9.68 -8.19
C ILE A 106 4.22 -9.27 -7.06
N LEU A 107 3.33 -8.31 -7.32
CA LEU A 107 2.35 -7.81 -6.35
C LEU A 107 1.15 -8.76 -6.15
N LYS A 108 1.05 -9.83 -6.94
CA LYS A 108 -0.04 -10.79 -6.80
C LYS A 108 0.17 -11.61 -5.53
N SER A 109 -0.87 -11.66 -4.70
CA SER A 109 -0.87 -12.49 -3.49
C SER A 109 -0.46 -13.93 -3.80
N ARG A 110 0.46 -14.46 -2.98
CA ARG A 110 0.80 -15.89 -3.02
C ARG A 110 -0.44 -16.64 -2.56
N LYS A 111 -0.91 -17.61 -3.33
CA LYS A 111 -1.96 -18.53 -2.87
C LYS A 111 -1.51 -19.06 -1.50
N LEU A 112 -2.24 -18.71 -0.44
CA LEU A 112 -2.02 -19.32 0.87
C LEU A 112 -2.16 -20.83 0.64
N LYS A 113 -1.09 -21.59 0.87
CA LYS A 113 -1.24 -23.04 1.03
C LYS A 113 -2.17 -23.19 2.22
N SER A 114 -3.42 -23.60 1.98
CA SER A 114 -4.32 -24.02 3.03
C SER A 114 -3.59 -25.07 3.87
N ARG A 115 -3.31 -24.74 5.12
CA ARG A 115 -2.88 -25.72 6.13
C ARG A 115 -4.10 -26.51 6.58
#